data_AF-A0A8S9IBW0-F1
#
_entry.id   AF-A0A8S9IBW0-F1
#
_cell.length_a   1.000
_cell.length_b   1.000
_cell.length_c   1.000
_cell.angle_alpha   90.00
_cell.angle_beta   90.00
_cell.angle_gamma   90.00
#
_symmetry.space_group_name_H-M   'P 1'
#
loop_
_entity.id
_entity.type
_entity.pdbx_description
1 polymer ?
#
loop_
_entity_poly.entity_id
_entity_poly.type
_entity_poly.pdbx_seq_one_letter_code
_entity_poly.pdbx_strand_id
1 'polypeptide(L)'
;MVIVTELLLGGTLRKYLVSLRPGRLDIRLAVGFALDIARAMECLHSHGIIHRDLKPGEKKHYNHKVDAYSFAIVLWELIHNKLPFEGMSNLQAAYAAAFKNVRPSADDLPEDLAMIVTSCWKEDPNDRPNFTEIIQLLLRYLSTISAPELVPPSMKRVFSSENTVLPPESPGTCSLMAVRDGDQITTDTNSPEKEGRGSFFFCC
;
A
#
# COMPACT_ATOMS: atom_id res chain seq x y z
N MET A 1 -4.70 -23.17 -24.88
CA MET A 1 -5.08 -23.34 -23.46
C MET A 1 -5.70 -22.02 -23.02
N VAL A 2 -6.98 -22.04 -22.63
CA VAL A 2 -7.67 -20.87 -22.10
C VAL A 2 -7.81 -21.10 -20.60
N ILE A 3 -7.35 -20.15 -19.80
CA ILE A 3 -7.54 -20.15 -18.35
C ILE A 3 -8.68 -19.18 -18.06
N VAL A 4 -9.71 -19.66 -17.37
CA VAL A 4 -10.82 -18.82 -16.90
C VAL A 4 -10.69 -18.70 -15.39
N THR A 5 -10.65 -17.46 -14.89
CA THR A 5 -10.56 -17.13 -13.46
C THR A 5 -11.70 -16.18 -13.07
N GLU A 6 -11.89 -15.97 -11.78
CA GLU A 6 -12.82 -14.97 -11.27
C GLU A 6 -12.46 -13.55 -11.77
N LEU A 7 -13.48 -12.75 -12.11
CA LEU A 7 -13.32 -11.35 -12.50
C LEU A 7 -13.39 -10.46 -11.26
N LEU A 8 -12.25 -9.88 -10.89
CA LEU A 8 -12.20 -8.83 -9.87
C LEU A 8 -12.34 -7.45 -10.52
N LEU A 9 -13.49 -6.80 -10.32
CA LEU A 9 -13.84 -5.51 -10.94
C LEU A 9 -12.97 -4.32 -10.47
N GLY A 10 -12.22 -4.49 -9.37
CA GLY A 10 -11.39 -3.45 -8.75
C GLY A 10 -10.07 -3.13 -9.48
N GLY A 11 -9.74 -3.87 -10.55
CA GLY A 11 -8.46 -3.73 -11.24
C GLY A 11 -7.28 -4.25 -10.41
N THR A 12 -6.06 -3.81 -10.74
CA THR A 12 -4.85 -4.28 -10.05
C THR A 12 -4.52 -3.42 -8.83
N LEU A 13 -3.92 -4.03 -7.81
CA LEU A 13 -3.40 -3.32 -6.64
C LEU A 13 -2.46 -2.17 -7.02
N ARG A 14 -1.66 -2.35 -8.07
CA ARG A 14 -0.79 -1.31 -8.63
C ARG A 14 -1.58 -0.10 -9.11
N LYS A 15 -2.64 -0.30 -9.89
CA LYS A 15 -3.48 0.79 -10.40
C LYS A 15 -4.10 1.57 -9.24
N TYR A 16 -4.56 0.85 -8.22
CA TYR A 16 -5.11 1.45 -7.01
C TYR A 16 -4.06 2.29 -6.25
N LEU A 17 -2.88 1.73 -5.97
CA LEU A 17 -1.77 2.45 -5.31
C LEU A 17 -1.34 3.71 -6.08
N VAL A 18 -1.19 3.61 -7.40
CA VAL A 18 -0.84 4.75 -8.26
C VAL A 18 -1.91 5.85 -8.18
N SER A 19 -3.20 5.49 -8.16
CA SER A 19 -4.29 6.48 -8.06
C SER A 19 -4.32 7.25 -6.75
N LEU A 20 -3.69 6.74 -5.69
CA LEU A 20 -3.63 7.40 -4.38
C LEU A 20 -2.47 8.41 -4.25
N ARG A 21 -1.52 8.43 -5.18
CA ARG A 21 -0.32 9.29 -5.08
C ARG A 21 -0.71 10.77 -5.21
N PRO A 22 -0.10 11.67 -4.41
CA PRO A 22 1.08 11.48 -3.56
C PRO A 22 0.80 10.88 -2.17
N GLY A 23 -0.45 10.53 -1.86
CA GLY A 23 -0.83 9.87 -0.61
C GLY A 23 -0.40 8.40 -0.54
N ARG A 24 -0.65 7.80 0.62
CA ARG A 24 -0.38 6.39 0.95
C ARG A 24 -1.59 5.76 1.64
N LEU A 25 -1.65 4.44 1.66
CA LEU A 25 -2.69 3.72 2.39
C LEU A 25 -2.60 3.99 3.90
N ASP A 26 -3.74 3.93 4.58
CA ASP A 26 -3.73 3.80 6.04
C ASP A 26 -2.96 2.53 6.44
N ILE A 27 -2.19 2.61 7.53
CA ILE A 27 -1.29 1.53 7.92
C ILE A 27 -2.06 0.24 8.24
N ARG A 28 -3.27 0.33 8.80
CA ARG A 28 -4.10 -0.85 9.08
C ARG A 28 -4.55 -1.50 7.78
N LEU A 29 -4.92 -0.69 6.79
CA LEU A 29 -5.36 -1.19 5.48
C LEU A 29 -4.19 -1.83 4.72
N ALA A 30 -3.01 -1.21 4.72
CA ALA A 30 -1.81 -1.77 4.13
C ALA A 30 -1.42 -3.12 4.76
N VAL A 31 -1.43 -3.21 6.10
CA VAL A 31 -1.15 -4.45 6.82
C VAL A 31 -2.27 -5.48 6.60
N GLY A 32 -3.53 -5.05 6.45
CA GLY A 32 -4.65 -5.92 6.09
C GLY A 32 -4.45 -6.59 4.73
N PHE A 33 -4.12 -5.82 3.69
CA PHE A 33 -3.79 -6.38 2.37
C PHE A 33 -2.58 -7.32 2.43
N ALA A 34 -1.55 -6.95 3.18
CA ALA A 34 -0.38 -7.81 3.37
C ALA A 34 -0.74 -9.13 4.06
N LEU A 35 -1.64 -9.11 5.05
CA LEU A 35 -2.12 -10.31 5.74
C LEU A 35 -2.89 -11.23 4.79
N ASP A 36 -3.75 -10.69 3.93
CA ASP A 36 -4.49 -11.48 2.94
C ASP A 36 -3.55 -12.13 1.92
N ILE A 37 -2.54 -11.40 1.45
CA ILE A 37 -1.48 -11.93 0.56
C ILE A 37 -0.72 -13.04 1.29
N ALA A 38 -0.32 -12.82 2.54
CA ALA A 38 0.44 -13.80 3.31
C ALA A 38 -0.34 -15.12 3.51
N ARG A 39 -1.64 -15.04 3.80
CA ARG A 39 -2.54 -16.21 3.90
C ARG A 39 -2.68 -16.95 2.58
N ALA A 40 -2.81 -16.23 1.47
CA ALA A 40 -2.87 -16.83 0.15
C ALA A 40 -1.56 -17.61 -0.15
N MET A 41 -0.41 -17.02 0.17
CA MET A 41 0.89 -17.67 -0.03
C MET A 41 1.09 -18.89 0.88
N GLU A 42 0.69 -18.82 2.15
CA GLU A 42 0.68 -19.98 3.07
C GLU A 42 -0.16 -21.12 2.49
N CYS A 43 -1.36 -20.81 1.98
CA CYS A 43 -2.23 -21.79 1.34
C CYS A 43 -1.56 -22.45 0.14
N LEU A 44 -0.94 -21.67 -0.76
CA LEU A 44 -0.21 -22.21 -1.91
C LEU A 44 0.94 -23.14 -1.47
N HIS A 45 1.74 -22.69 -0.50
CA HIS A 45 2.88 -23.46 0.00
C HIS A 45 2.46 -24.76 0.66
N SER A 46 1.34 -24.78 1.40
CA SER A 46 0.80 -26.00 2.02
C SER A 46 0.38 -27.06 1.00
N HIS A 47 0.03 -26.66 -0.23
CA HIS A 47 -0.28 -27.55 -1.35
C HIS A 47 0.93 -27.85 -2.25
N GLY A 48 2.13 -27.42 -1.84
CA GLY A 48 3.36 -27.60 -2.62
C GLY A 48 3.45 -26.72 -3.86
N ILE A 49 2.58 -25.72 -4.00
CA ILE A 49 2.61 -24.73 -5.08
C ILE A 49 3.50 -23.58 -4.64
N ILE A 50 4.64 -23.43 -5.29
CA ILE A 50 5.47 -22.24 -5.18
C ILE A 50 4.98 -21.30 -6.30
N HIS A 51 4.67 -20.03 -5.98
CA HIS A 51 3.98 -19.10 -6.88
C HIS A 51 4.66 -18.91 -8.26
N ARG A 52 5.95 -19.28 -8.39
CA ARG A 52 6.78 -19.22 -9.61
C ARG A 52 6.01 -19.22 -10.94
N ASP A 53 6.21 -18.17 -11.70
CA ASP A 53 5.94 -18.18 -13.13
C ASP A 53 7.10 -18.93 -13.84
N LEU A 54 6.80 -20.09 -14.44
CA LEU A 54 7.52 -20.78 -15.55
C LEU A 54 8.63 -21.87 -15.32
N LYS A 55 8.51 -22.89 -16.18
CA LYS A 55 9.40 -23.98 -16.68
C LYS A 55 9.56 -25.30 -15.87
N PRO A 56 9.15 -26.45 -16.46
CA PRO A 56 9.46 -27.77 -15.91
C PRO A 56 10.90 -28.15 -16.30
N GLY A 57 11.85 -27.75 -15.46
CA GLY A 57 13.26 -28.06 -15.65
C GLY A 57 13.95 -28.15 -14.30
N GLU A 58 14.05 -29.37 -13.80
CA GLU A 58 14.87 -29.81 -12.66
C GLU A 58 14.54 -29.18 -11.29
N LYS A 59 14.20 -30.06 -10.34
CA LYS A 59 13.99 -29.75 -8.92
C LYS A 59 15.30 -29.31 -8.25
N LYS A 60 15.81 -28.12 -8.58
CA LYS A 60 16.72 -27.41 -7.69
C LYS A 60 15.91 -27.01 -6.45
N HIS A 61 16.51 -27.12 -5.26
CA HIS A 61 15.93 -26.76 -3.96
C HIS A 61 15.61 -25.27 -3.88
N TYR A 62 14.55 -24.90 -4.56
CA TYR A 62 14.22 -23.53 -4.85
C TYR A 62 13.11 -23.24 -3.86
N ASN A 63 13.52 -22.71 -2.71
CA ASN A 63 12.78 -22.77 -1.46
C ASN A 63 11.66 -21.71 -1.44
N HIS A 64 10.57 -21.98 -0.70
CA HIS A 64 9.46 -21.05 -0.47
C HIS A 64 9.89 -19.69 0.13
N LYS A 65 11.14 -19.62 0.61
CA LYS A 65 11.84 -18.44 1.11
C LYS A 65 12.09 -17.35 0.06
N VAL A 66 12.03 -17.66 -1.24
CA VAL A 66 12.05 -16.64 -2.29
C VAL A 66 10.78 -15.80 -2.24
N ASP A 67 9.64 -16.44 -2.00
CA ASP A 67 8.36 -15.74 -1.92
C ASP A 67 8.29 -14.82 -0.68
N ALA A 68 8.97 -15.17 0.42
CA ALA A 68 9.12 -14.29 1.58
C ALA A 68 9.87 -12.98 1.23
N TYR A 69 10.91 -13.06 0.39
CA TYR A 69 11.60 -11.87 -0.09
C TYR A 69 10.67 -10.98 -0.92
N SER A 70 9.96 -11.57 -1.89
CA SER A 70 9.02 -10.83 -2.74
C SER A 70 7.89 -10.22 -1.93
N PHE A 71 7.41 -10.93 -0.90
CA PHE A 71 6.44 -10.42 0.06
C PHE A 71 6.96 -9.16 0.80
N ALA A 72 8.23 -9.14 1.23
CA ALA A 72 8.83 -7.98 1.88
C ALA A 72 8.78 -6.73 0.98
N ILE A 73 9.07 -6.89 -0.31
CA ILE A 73 9.03 -5.80 -1.30
C ILE A 73 7.60 -5.30 -1.50
N VAL A 74 6.61 -6.20 -1.57
CA VAL A 74 5.19 -5.84 -1.68
C VAL A 74 4.70 -5.13 -0.42
N LEU A 75 5.04 -5.62 0.77
CA LEU A 75 4.71 -4.96 2.04
C LEU A 75 5.32 -3.56 2.11
N TRP A 76 6.58 -3.41 1.69
CA TRP A 76 7.24 -2.11 1.62
C TRP A 76 6.54 -1.16 0.63
N GLU A 77 6.14 -1.64 -0.55
CA GLU A 77 5.41 -0.86 -1.57
C GLU A 77 4.02 -0.44 -1.05
N LEU A 78 3.31 -1.32 -0.33
CA LEU A 78 2.02 -1.02 0.28
C LEU A 78 2.10 0.11 1.31
N ILE A 79 3.16 0.14 2.12
CA ILE A 79 3.33 1.14 3.18
C ILE A 79 3.80 2.49 2.62
N HIS A 80 4.77 2.48 1.70
CA HIS A 80 5.39 3.71 1.21
C HIS A 80 4.69 4.29 -0.02
N ASN A 81 3.95 3.47 -0.77
CA ASN A 81 3.39 3.80 -2.08
C ASN A 81 4.43 4.39 -3.06
N LYS A 82 5.66 3.87 -3.01
CA LYS A 82 6.80 4.29 -3.84
C LYS A 82 7.40 3.10 -4.59
N LEU A 83 8.27 3.38 -5.56
CA LEU A 83 9.06 2.32 -6.17
C LEU A 83 10.23 1.95 -5.23
N PRO A 84 10.47 0.65 -4.96
CA PRO A 84 11.51 0.22 -4.02
C PRO A 84 12.94 0.55 -4.47
N PHE A 85 13.15 0.68 -5.79
CA PHE A 85 14.45 1.00 -6.39
C PHE A 85 14.29 2.16 -7.39
N GLU A 86 13.89 3.33 -6.91
CA GLU A 86 13.71 4.52 -7.75
C GLU A 86 14.95 4.83 -8.60
N GLY A 87 14.73 5.16 -9.86
CA GLY A 87 15.80 5.45 -10.83
C GLY A 87 16.52 4.23 -11.40
N MET A 88 16.22 3.01 -10.94
CA MET A 88 16.77 1.77 -11.52
C MET A 88 15.79 1.11 -12.49
N SER A 89 16.32 0.53 -13.57
CA SER A 89 15.58 -0.44 -14.38
C SER A 89 15.40 -1.76 -13.61
N ASN A 90 14.45 -2.61 -14.03
CA ASN A 90 14.22 -3.91 -13.40
C ASN A 90 15.50 -4.78 -13.33
N LEU A 91 16.32 -4.78 -14.39
CA LEU A 91 17.58 -5.54 -14.41
C LEU A 91 18.62 -4.95 -13.44
N GLN A 92 18.73 -3.62 -13.38
CA GLN A 92 19.66 -2.96 -12.46
C GLN A 92 19.26 -3.19 -11.01
N ALA A 93 17.96 -3.10 -10.72
CA ALA A 93 17.44 -3.40 -9.40
C ALA A 93 17.74 -4.87 -9.04
N ALA A 94 17.41 -5.82 -9.93
CA ALA A 94 17.73 -7.24 -9.77
C ALA A 94 19.19 -7.48 -9.41
N TYR A 95 20.09 -6.86 -10.17
CA TYR A 95 21.51 -6.94 -9.92
C TYR A 95 21.91 -6.32 -8.56
N ALA A 96 21.38 -5.13 -8.22
CA ALA A 96 21.70 -4.44 -6.97
C ALA A 96 21.26 -5.23 -5.74
N ALA A 97 20.07 -5.81 -5.76
CA ALA A 97 19.57 -6.60 -4.64
C ALA A 97 20.28 -7.97 -4.52
N ALA A 98 20.57 -8.65 -5.64
CA ALA A 98 21.18 -9.98 -5.63
C ALA A 98 22.70 -9.95 -5.35
N PHE A 99 23.43 -8.98 -5.91
CA PHE A 99 24.90 -8.97 -5.85
C PHE A 99 25.48 -7.84 -4.99
N LYS A 100 24.75 -6.75 -4.79
CA LYS A 100 25.19 -5.63 -3.92
C LYS A 100 24.45 -5.58 -2.59
N ASN A 101 23.55 -6.54 -2.34
CA ASN A 101 22.70 -6.61 -1.15
C ASN A 101 21.91 -5.31 -0.87
N VAL A 102 21.58 -4.54 -1.90
CA VAL A 102 20.81 -3.28 -1.74
C VAL A 102 19.36 -3.62 -1.40
N ARG A 103 18.79 -2.88 -0.44
CA ARG A 103 17.39 -3.00 0.00
C ARG A 103 16.75 -1.61 0.09
N PRO A 104 15.42 -1.52 -0.03
CA PRO A 104 14.70 -0.29 0.32
C PRO A 104 14.93 0.08 1.80
N SER A 105 14.92 1.38 2.12
CA SER A 105 15.07 1.82 3.51
C SER A 105 13.86 1.38 4.36
N ALA A 106 14.15 0.89 5.57
CA ALA A 106 13.15 0.54 6.57
C ALA A 106 13.14 1.53 7.75
N ASP A 107 13.90 2.62 7.65
CA ASP A 107 14.14 3.54 8.78
C ASP A 107 12.91 4.38 9.14
N ASP A 108 12.01 4.59 8.17
CA ASP A 108 10.77 5.35 8.34
C ASP A 108 9.60 4.48 8.86
N LEU A 109 9.85 3.20 9.16
CA LEU A 109 8.82 2.25 9.60
C LEU A 109 8.75 2.14 11.14
N PRO A 110 7.57 1.88 11.71
CA PRO A 110 7.46 1.42 13.09
C PRO A 110 8.33 0.18 13.33
N GLU A 111 8.99 0.11 14.48
CA GLU A 111 9.98 -0.94 14.82
C GLU A 111 9.50 -2.36 14.48
N ASP A 112 8.27 -2.70 14.89
CA ASP A 112 7.68 -4.01 14.61
C ASP A 112 7.54 -4.30 13.11
N LEU A 113 7.15 -3.30 12.30
CA LEU A 113 7.05 -3.45 10.85
C LEU A 113 8.43 -3.49 10.19
N ALA A 114 9.37 -2.68 10.66
CA ALA A 114 10.75 -2.72 10.20
C ALA A 114 11.34 -4.11 10.44
N MET A 115 11.12 -4.71 11.61
CA MET A 115 11.53 -6.09 11.90
C MET A 115 10.88 -7.11 10.97
N ILE A 116 9.57 -7.01 10.71
CA ILE A 116 8.87 -7.93 9.80
C ILE A 116 9.46 -7.84 8.39
N VAL A 117 9.53 -6.64 7.82
CA VAL A 117 10.07 -6.42 6.47
C VAL A 117 11.53 -6.90 6.39
N THR A 118 12.35 -6.56 7.39
CA THR A 118 13.78 -6.89 7.36
C THR A 118 14.10 -8.36 7.58
N SER A 119 13.28 -9.08 8.35
CA SER A 119 13.39 -10.54 8.46
C SER A 119 13.04 -11.24 7.14
N CYS A 120 12.09 -10.72 6.38
CA CYS A 120 11.62 -11.33 5.14
C CYS A 120 12.61 -11.20 3.97
N TRP A 121 13.48 -10.17 3.96
CA TRP A 121 14.45 -9.94 2.88
C TRP A 121 15.93 -10.16 3.26
N LYS A 122 16.18 -10.98 4.30
CA LYS A 122 17.54 -11.40 4.69
C LYS A 122 18.31 -11.98 3.51
N GLU A 123 19.62 -11.77 3.50
CA GLU A 123 20.51 -12.27 2.45
C GLU A 123 20.45 -13.79 2.37
N ASP A 124 20.69 -14.49 3.47
CA ASP A 124 20.47 -15.93 3.57
C ASP A 124 18.96 -16.25 3.51
N PRO A 125 18.50 -17.05 2.53
CA PRO A 125 17.12 -17.51 2.47
C PRO A 125 16.67 -18.30 3.69
N ASN A 126 17.57 -18.98 4.40
CA ASN A 126 17.20 -19.82 5.55
C ASN A 126 16.79 -18.98 6.77
N ASP A 127 17.35 -17.78 6.91
CA ASP A 127 17.04 -16.83 7.97
C ASP A 127 15.68 -16.14 7.78
N ARG A 128 15.09 -16.26 6.59
CA ARG A 128 13.78 -15.65 6.30
C ARG A 128 12.68 -16.47 6.98
N PRO A 129 11.63 -15.86 7.53
CA PRO A 129 10.50 -16.59 8.09
C PRO A 129 9.69 -17.34 7.01
N ASN A 130 8.93 -18.35 7.42
CA ASN A 130 7.88 -18.94 6.60
C ASN A 130 6.58 -18.11 6.69
N PHE A 131 5.60 -18.38 5.84
CA PHE A 131 4.37 -17.56 5.81
C PHE A 131 3.50 -17.70 7.06
N THR A 132 3.51 -18.84 7.75
CA THR A 132 2.84 -19.01 9.06
C THR A 132 3.42 -18.04 10.09
N GLU A 133 4.75 -17.93 10.17
CA GLU A 133 5.45 -16.99 11.05
C GLU A 133 5.13 -15.53 10.66
N ILE A 134 5.18 -15.21 9.36
CA ILE A 134 4.85 -13.86 8.85
C ILE A 134 3.42 -13.46 9.27
N ILE A 135 2.44 -14.35 9.10
CA ILE A 135 1.04 -14.12 9.50
C ILE A 135 0.93 -13.81 10.98
N GLN A 136 1.60 -14.59 11.85
CA GLN A 136 1.59 -14.36 13.29
C GLN A 136 2.20 -13.00 13.65
N LEU A 137 3.29 -12.61 13.00
CA LEU A 137 3.91 -11.30 13.21
C LEU A 137 2.97 -10.15 12.80
N LEU A 138 2.31 -10.26 11.65
CA LEU A 138 1.35 -9.25 11.18
C LEU A 138 0.13 -9.15 12.09
N LEU A 139 -0.43 -10.28 12.54
CA LEU A 139 -1.55 -10.30 13.48
C LEU A 139 -1.18 -9.64 14.81
N ARG A 140 0.02 -9.94 15.32
CA ARG A 140 0.56 -9.29 16.53
C ARG A 140 0.67 -7.78 16.33
N TYR A 141 1.20 -7.32 15.20
CA TYR A 141 1.26 -5.90 14.89
C TYR A 141 -0.13 -5.25 14.79
N LEU A 142 -1.09 -5.90 14.14
CA LEU A 142 -2.47 -5.41 14.10
C LEU A 142 -3.09 -5.29 15.49
N SER A 143 -2.76 -6.20 16.41
CA SER A 143 -3.25 -6.14 17.79
C SER A 143 -2.65 -4.96 18.58
N THR A 144 -1.39 -4.60 18.34
CA THR A 144 -0.75 -3.46 19.02
C THR A 144 -1.34 -2.14 18.57
N ILE A 145 -1.63 -1.99 17.27
CA ILE A 145 -2.29 -0.80 16.77
C ILE A 145 -3.78 -0.78 17.10
N SER A 146 -4.44 -1.94 17.30
CA SER A 146 -5.89 -2.05 17.59
C SER A 146 -6.29 -1.90 19.07
N ALA A 147 -5.37 -1.68 20.00
CA ALA A 147 -5.75 -1.49 21.40
C ALA A 147 -6.72 -0.30 21.56
N PRO A 148 -7.76 -0.42 22.40
CA PRO A 148 -8.71 0.67 22.62
C PRO A 148 -8.00 1.78 23.39
N GLU A 149 -8.18 3.01 22.93
CA GLU A 149 -7.81 4.21 23.66
C GLU A 149 -8.63 4.25 24.98
N LEU A 150 -8.09 3.67 26.06
CA LEU A 150 -8.64 3.82 27.41
C LEU A 150 -8.20 5.19 27.97
N VAL A 151 -8.82 6.25 27.45
CA VAL A 151 -8.93 7.52 28.18
C VAL A 151 -10.29 8.13 27.89
N PRO A 152 -11.22 8.13 28.86
CA PRO A 152 -12.33 9.07 28.85
C PRO A 152 -11.91 10.36 29.58
N PRO A 153 -11.58 11.46 28.88
CA PRO A 153 -11.68 12.77 29.47
C PRO A 153 -13.16 13.16 29.55
N SER A 154 -13.73 12.88 30.72
CA SER A 154 -14.85 13.59 31.37
C SER A 154 -15.52 14.69 30.54
N MET A 155 -16.77 14.44 30.14
CA MET A 155 -17.70 15.46 29.69
C MET A 155 -17.78 16.59 30.72
N LYS A 156 -17.11 17.72 30.45
CA LYS A 156 -17.49 19.00 31.06
C LYS A 156 -18.78 19.43 30.38
N ARG A 157 -19.90 19.01 30.97
CA ARG A 157 -21.22 19.56 30.69
C ARG A 157 -21.21 21.02 31.14
N VAL A 158 -20.92 21.94 30.24
CA VAL A 158 -21.29 23.35 30.40
C VAL A 158 -22.53 23.56 29.55
N PHE A 159 -23.70 23.36 30.17
CA PHE A 159 -24.90 24.04 29.73
C PHE A 159 -24.97 25.35 30.49
N SER A 160 -24.77 26.45 29.78
CA SER A 160 -25.39 27.73 30.13
C SER A 160 -26.05 28.23 28.86
N SER A 161 -27.36 28.05 28.80
CA SER A 161 -28.22 28.74 27.85
C SER A 161 -28.34 30.20 28.29
N GLU A 162 -27.89 31.14 27.47
CA GLU A 162 -28.44 32.50 27.50
C GLU A 162 -29.42 32.63 26.33
N ASN A 163 -30.71 32.47 26.64
CA ASN A 163 -31.79 32.93 25.78
C ASN A 163 -31.91 34.45 25.98
N THR A 164 -31.44 35.22 25.01
CA THR A 164 -31.80 36.64 24.91
C THR A 164 -32.83 36.79 23.80
N VAL A 165 -34.01 37.32 24.18
CA VAL A 165 -35.18 37.54 23.33
C VAL A 165 -35.27 39.02 22.95
N LEU A 166 -35.18 39.30 21.64
CA LEU A 166 -35.85 40.34 20.80
C LEU A 166 -35.46 41.84 20.96
N PRO A 167 -35.53 42.69 19.90
CA PRO A 167 -36.72 42.93 19.06
C PRO A 167 -36.54 42.86 17.52
N PRO A 168 -37.67 42.87 16.77
CA PRO A 168 -37.73 42.70 15.32
C PRO A 168 -37.80 44.05 14.60
N GLU A 169 -36.96 44.29 13.60
CA GLU A 169 -37.19 45.39 12.65
C GLU A 169 -36.77 44.97 11.23
N SER A 170 -37.75 44.87 10.35
CA SER A 170 -37.62 44.93 8.89
C SER A 170 -38.79 45.81 8.44
N PRO A 171 -38.65 46.75 7.48
CA PRO A 171 -38.65 46.34 6.07
C PRO A 171 -37.97 47.30 5.05
N GLY A 172 -37.69 46.75 3.86
CA GLY A 172 -37.51 47.48 2.59
C GLY A 172 -36.06 47.87 2.27
N THR A 173 -35.58 47.92 1.03
CA THR A 173 -36.24 47.98 -0.30
C THR A 173 -35.12 47.83 -1.36
N CYS A 174 -35.46 47.35 -2.58
CA CYS A 174 -34.79 47.61 -3.89
C CYS A 174 -33.32 47.10 -4.08
N SER A 175 -32.83 46.55 -5.20
CA SER A 175 -33.14 46.50 -6.65
C SER A 175 -32.44 45.24 -7.23
N LEU A 176 -33.05 44.40 -8.07
CA LEU A 176 -33.09 44.41 -9.55
C LEU A 176 -31.74 44.52 -10.33
N MET A 177 -31.48 43.47 -11.14
CA MET A 177 -30.73 43.39 -12.43
C MET A 177 -29.19 43.52 -12.35
N ALA A 178 -28.33 43.00 -13.24
CA ALA A 178 -28.26 41.99 -14.33
C ALA A 178 -26.82 42.13 -14.93
N VAL A 179 -26.46 41.35 -15.98
CA VAL A 179 -25.32 41.50 -16.93
C VAL A 179 -24.05 40.68 -16.52
N ARG A 180 -23.71 39.54 -17.16
CA ARG A 180 -23.03 39.28 -18.49
C ARG A 180 -21.73 40.10 -18.65
N ASP A 181 -20.56 39.63 -19.04
CA ASP A 181 -20.08 38.78 -20.16
C ASP A 181 -18.66 38.27 -19.80
N GLY A 182 -18.18 37.11 -20.28
CA GLY A 182 -17.25 36.98 -21.43
C GLY A 182 -15.77 37.15 -20.99
N ASP A 183 -14.73 36.50 -21.51
CA ASP A 183 -14.49 35.53 -22.58
C ASP A 183 -12.98 35.11 -22.51
N GLN A 184 -12.55 34.13 -23.32
CA GLN A 184 -11.15 33.72 -23.68
C GLN A 184 -10.41 32.76 -22.71
N ILE A 185 -10.10 31.51 -23.07
CA ILE A 185 -9.16 30.98 -24.10
C ILE A 185 -7.70 31.36 -23.85
N THR A 186 -6.89 30.39 -23.39
CA THR A 186 -5.52 30.17 -23.88
C THR A 186 -5.20 28.68 -23.98
N THR A 187 -4.57 28.35 -25.09
CA THR A 187 -4.04 27.09 -25.57
C THR A 187 -2.75 26.67 -24.86
N ASP A 188 -2.26 25.48 -25.27
CA ASP A 188 -0.89 24.98 -25.16
C ASP A 188 -0.58 24.19 -23.87
N THR A 189 0.09 23.03 -23.89
CA THR A 189 0.85 22.35 -24.95
C THR A 189 1.05 20.88 -24.59
N ASN A 190 1.18 20.11 -25.66
CA ASN A 190 1.55 18.71 -25.77
C ASN A 190 2.91 18.39 -25.10
N SER A 191 3.02 17.29 -24.33
CA SER A 191 4.28 16.55 -24.11
C SER A 191 4.01 15.18 -23.47
N PRO A 192 4.80 14.14 -23.83
CA PRO A 192 4.30 12.78 -23.97
C PRO A 192 4.27 11.99 -22.66
N GLU A 193 3.19 11.24 -22.49
CA GLU A 193 3.07 10.13 -21.55
C GLU A 193 4.19 9.12 -21.80
N LYS A 194 5.22 9.13 -20.95
CA LYS A 194 6.09 7.97 -20.78
C LYS A 194 5.33 6.95 -19.96
N GLU A 195 4.57 6.13 -20.69
CA GLU A 195 3.98 4.89 -20.22
C GLU A 195 5.13 3.95 -19.76
N GLY A 196 5.47 4.06 -18.47
CA GLY A 196 6.43 3.20 -17.80
C GLY A 196 5.88 1.79 -17.73
N ARG A 197 6.15 0.99 -18.76
CA ARG A 197 5.87 -0.45 -18.78
C ARG A 197 6.51 -1.11 -17.55
N GLY A 198 5.63 -1.62 -16.69
CA GLY A 198 5.80 -2.87 -15.98
C GLY A 198 6.99 -2.96 -15.04
N SER A 199 6.84 -2.42 -13.83
CA SER A 199 7.53 -3.01 -12.68
C SER A 199 6.66 -4.17 -12.18
N PHE A 200 6.96 -5.35 -12.68
CA PHE A 200 6.53 -6.60 -12.11
C PHE A 200 7.72 -7.57 -12.24
N PHE A 201 8.03 -8.21 -11.12
CA PHE A 201 8.95 -9.32 -10.95
C PHE A 201 10.44 -8.97 -10.82
N PHE A 202 10.80 -8.62 -9.59
CA PHE A 202 11.80 -9.41 -8.87
C PHE A 202 11.23 -10.80 -8.56
N CYS A 203 11.12 -11.63 -9.59
CA CYS A 203 11.05 -13.06 -9.43
C CYS A 203 11.89 -13.58 -10.59
N CYS A 204 13.12 -13.98 -10.27
CA CYS A 204 14.00 -14.65 -11.21
C CYS A 204 13.36 -15.92 -11.75
#